data_AF-A0A1J0TU17-F1
#
_entry.id   AF-A0A1J0TU17-F1
#
_cell.length_a   1.000
_cell.length_b   1.000
_cell.length_c   1.000
_cell.angle_alpha   90.00
_cell.angle_beta   90.00
_cell.angle_gamma   90.00
#
_symmetry.space_group_name_H-M   'P 1'
#
loop_
_entity.id
_entity.type
_entity.pdbx_description
1 polymer ?
#
loop_
_entity_poly.entity_id
_entity_poly.type
_entity_poly.pdbx_seq_one_letter_code
_entity_poly.pdbx_strand_id
1 'polypeptide(L)'
;MIVRRGLLCVGALACAVVVVLFGPQTEARLLIGAMTLFALLFAALYTRSPWRSTEAGKSLMFTALAIAAIGLQQLIFWWFGDYPGRDELRAVAYSALALAMLHRVIVLWDSQHSIPPDLEHAEAGER
;
A
#
# COMPACT_ATOMS: atom_id res chain seq x y z
N MET A 1 -2.11 8.24 21.40
CA MET A 1 -1.12 7.21 20.97
C MET A 1 -1.54 5.79 21.36
N ILE A 2 -2.10 5.57 22.56
CA ILE A 2 -2.58 4.27 23.07
C ILE A 2 -3.68 3.65 22.18
N VAL A 3 -4.69 4.44 21.80
CA VAL A 3 -5.82 3.97 20.96
C VAL A 3 -5.35 3.44 19.59
N ARG A 4 -4.41 4.13 18.92
CA ARG A 4 -3.86 3.72 17.63
C ARG A 4 -3.10 2.39 17.74
N ARG A 5 -2.30 2.21 18.79
CA ARG A 5 -1.57 0.96 19.04
C ARG A 5 -2.54 -0.19 19.35
N GLY A 6 -3.56 0.08 20.18
CA GLY A 6 -4.62 -0.88 20.46
C GLY A 6 -5.35 -1.35 19.20
N LEU A 7 -5.71 -0.43 18.30
CA LEU A 7 -6.37 -0.77 17.03
C LEU A 7 -5.49 -1.68 16.15
N LEU A 8 -4.19 -1.42 16.08
CA LEU A 8 -3.24 -2.26 15.34
C LEU A 8 -3.11 -3.65 15.96
N CYS A 9 -3.05 -3.75 17.30
CA CYS A 9 -3.01 -5.02 18.00
C CYS A 9 -4.29 -5.84 17.76
N VAL A 10 -5.46 -5.19 17.82
CA VAL A 10 -6.75 -5.83 17.51
C VAL A 10 -6.78 -6.33 16.07
N GLY A 11 -6.32 -5.52 15.12
CA GLY A 11 -6.20 -5.93 13.71
C GLY A 11 -5.27 -7.14 13.52
N ALA A 12 -4.10 -7.13 14.16
CA ALA A 12 -3.16 -8.26 14.10
C ALA A 12 -3.76 -9.54 14.70
N LEU A 13 -4.45 -9.44 15.85
CA LEU A 13 -5.14 -10.57 16.47
C LEU A 13 -6.28 -11.09 15.57
N ALA A 14 -7.06 -10.21 14.95
CA ALA A 14 -8.10 -10.60 14.01
C ALA A 14 -7.53 -11.38 12.82
N CYS A 15 -6.40 -10.94 12.25
CA CYS A 15 -5.70 -11.69 11.20
C CYS A 15 -5.25 -13.07 11.69
N ALA A 16 -4.66 -13.16 12.89
CA ALA A 16 -4.23 -14.43 13.46
C ALA A 16 -5.41 -15.41 13.69
N VAL A 17 -6.54 -14.89 14.18
CA VAL A 17 -7.78 -15.67 14.35
C VAL A 17 -8.27 -16.20 12.99
N VAL A 18 -8.23 -15.38 11.94
CA VAL A 18 -8.64 -15.81 10.59
C VAL A 18 -7.76 -16.97 10.09
N VAL A 19 -6.44 -16.87 10.27
CA VAL A 19 -5.49 -17.91 9.84
C VAL A 19 -5.69 -19.23 10.61
N VAL A 20 -5.99 -19.17 11.91
CA VAL A 20 -6.12 -20.38 12.74
C VAL A 20 -7.47 -21.07 12.56
N LEU A 21 -8.55 -20.32 12.33
CA LEU A 21 -9.91 -20.87 12.36
C LEU A 21 -10.47 -21.25 10.98
N PHE A 22 -9.95 -20.69 9.89
CA PHE A 22 -10.49 -20.90 8.54
C PHE A 22 -9.55 -21.74 7.68
N GLY A 23 -10.13 -22.55 6.78
CA GLY A 23 -9.34 -23.27 5.77
C GLY A 23 -8.71 -22.31 4.75
N PRO A 24 -7.65 -22.73 4.02
CA PRO A 24 -6.83 -21.84 3.20
C PRO A 24 -7.59 -21.01 2.17
N GLN A 25 -8.64 -21.58 1.57
CA GLN A 25 -9.47 -20.87 0.60
C GLN A 25 -10.32 -19.76 1.25
N THR A 26 -10.91 -20.04 2.41
CA THR A 26 -11.75 -19.07 3.13
C THR A 26 -10.90 -18.00 3.80
N GLU A 27 -9.75 -18.39 4.36
CA GLU A 27 -8.73 -17.48 4.87
C GLU A 27 -8.30 -16.47 3.80
N ALA A 28 -7.87 -16.94 2.62
CA ALA A 28 -7.46 -16.07 1.52
C ALA A 28 -8.59 -15.11 1.10
N ARG A 29 -9.84 -15.58 1.07
CA ARG A 29 -11.01 -14.75 0.78
C ARG A 29 -11.18 -13.59 1.74
N LEU A 30 -11.08 -13.87 3.03
CA LEU A 30 -11.21 -12.87 4.08
C LEU A 30 -10.06 -11.87 4.05
N LEU A 31 -8.82 -12.34 3.97
CA LEU A 31 -7.64 -11.47 4.04
C LEU A 31 -7.48 -10.60 2.79
N ILE A 32 -7.66 -11.17 1.59
CA ILE A 32 -7.62 -10.40 0.34
C ILE A 32 -8.80 -9.42 0.28
N GLY A 33 -9.99 -9.83 0.72
CA GLY A 33 -11.15 -8.95 0.83
C GLY A 33 -10.88 -7.74 1.74
N ALA A 34 -10.36 -8.00 2.95
CA ALA A 34 -10.01 -6.95 3.90
C ALA A 34 -8.92 -6.01 3.37
N MET A 35 -7.85 -6.56 2.77
CA MET A 35 -6.78 -5.79 2.14
C MET A 35 -7.32 -4.88 1.03
N THR A 36 -8.17 -5.42 0.16
CA THR A 36 -8.81 -4.67 -0.93
C THR A 36 -9.67 -3.53 -0.38
N LEU A 37 -10.49 -3.83 0.63
CA LEU A 37 -11.34 -2.84 1.28
C LEU A 37 -10.51 -1.71 1.90
N PHE A 38 -9.45 -2.02 2.65
CA PHE A 38 -8.58 -1.00 3.23
C PHE A 38 -7.85 -0.17 2.17
N ALA A 39 -7.43 -0.79 1.06
CA ALA A 39 -6.82 -0.08 -0.05
C ALA A 39 -7.79 0.92 -0.72
N LEU A 40 -9.05 0.52 -0.93
CA LEU A 40 -10.10 1.39 -1.45
C LEU A 40 -10.47 2.50 -0.47
N LEU A 41 -10.60 2.18 0.83
CA LEU A 41 -10.85 3.17 1.88
C LEU A 41 -9.71 4.19 1.96
N PHE A 42 -8.46 3.72 1.88
CA PHE A 42 -7.31 4.62 1.83
C PHE A 42 -7.39 5.53 0.60
N ALA A 43 -7.64 4.99 -0.59
CA ALA A 43 -7.77 5.78 -1.81
C ALA A 43 -8.90 6.83 -1.70
N ALA A 44 -10.04 6.45 -1.12
CA ALA A 44 -11.17 7.35 -0.88
C ALA A 44 -10.82 8.47 0.12
N LEU A 45 -10.17 8.14 1.24
CA LEU A 45 -9.75 9.12 2.26
C LEU A 45 -8.60 10.01 1.77
N TYR A 46 -7.68 9.44 0.98
CA TYR A 46 -6.63 10.18 0.30
C TYR A 46 -7.22 11.31 -0.53
N THR A 47 -8.47 11.18 -0.99
CA THR A 47 -9.10 12.25 -1.77
C THR A 47 -9.30 13.58 -1.01
N ARG A 48 -9.18 13.60 0.31
CA ARG A 48 -9.28 14.83 1.11
C ARG A 48 -8.01 15.11 1.90
N SER A 49 -6.98 14.27 1.74
CA SER A 49 -5.76 14.37 2.53
C SER A 49 -4.81 15.42 1.95
N PRO A 50 -4.19 16.28 2.78
CA PRO A 50 -3.08 17.15 2.37
C PRO A 50 -1.90 16.38 1.76
N TRP A 51 -1.78 15.07 2.02
CA TRP A 51 -0.67 14.24 1.51
C TRP A 51 -0.59 14.17 -0.01
N ARG A 52 -1.66 14.58 -0.71
CA ARG A 52 -1.69 14.72 -2.17
C ARG A 52 -0.64 15.65 -2.74
N SER A 53 -0.18 16.65 -1.97
CA SER A 53 0.85 17.59 -2.41
C SER A 53 2.27 17.03 -2.31
N THR A 54 2.46 15.89 -1.62
CA THR A 54 3.79 15.31 -1.37
C THR A 54 4.07 14.13 -2.30
N GLU A 55 5.31 13.98 -2.76
CA GLU A 55 5.72 12.83 -3.60
C GLU A 55 5.58 11.50 -2.84
N ALA A 56 5.89 11.50 -1.54
CA ALA A 56 5.67 10.34 -0.67
C ALA A 56 4.18 9.93 -0.63
N GLY A 57 3.27 10.90 -0.50
CA GLY A 57 1.83 10.65 -0.49
C GLY A 57 1.30 10.13 -1.83
N LYS A 58 1.77 10.68 -2.96
CA LYS A 58 1.44 10.18 -4.31
C LYS A 58 1.86 8.72 -4.48
N SER A 59 3.06 8.37 -4.02
CA SER A 59 3.57 7.01 -4.09
C SER A 59 2.75 6.01 -3.24
N LEU A 60 2.27 6.43 -2.07
CA LEU A 60 1.33 5.65 -1.26
C LEU A 60 0.00 5.42 -1.98
N MET A 61 -0.52 6.45 -2.68
CA MET A 61 -1.75 6.32 -3.47
C MET A 61 -1.60 5.32 -4.60
N PHE A 62 -0.51 5.37 -5.37
CA PHE A 62 -0.26 4.39 -6.44
C PHE A 62 -0.16 2.97 -5.90
N THR A 63 0.50 2.79 -4.75
CA THR A 63 0.56 1.49 -4.06
C THR A 63 -0.84 0.99 -3.70
N ALA A 64 -1.66 1.84 -3.07
CA ALA A 64 -3.01 1.47 -2.66
C ALA A 64 -3.90 1.12 -3.86
N LEU A 65 -3.84 1.89 -4.94
CA LEU A 65 -4.58 1.59 -6.17
C LEU A 65 -4.15 0.27 -6.80
N ALA A 66 -2.85 -0.02 -6.84
CA ALA A 66 -2.35 -1.29 -7.38
C ALA A 66 -2.82 -2.49 -6.53
N ILE A 67 -2.75 -2.37 -5.20
CA ILE A 67 -3.27 -3.40 -4.27
C ILE A 67 -4.78 -3.59 -4.47
N ALA A 68 -5.54 -2.50 -4.57
CA ALA A 68 -6.98 -2.55 -4.80
C ALA A 68 -7.32 -3.23 -6.14
N ALA A 69 -6.58 -2.92 -7.21
CA ALA A 69 -6.77 -3.53 -8.51
C ALA A 69 -6.51 -5.05 -8.46
N ILE A 70 -5.38 -5.48 -7.88
CA ILE A 70 -5.04 -6.90 -7.72
C ILE A 70 -6.12 -7.63 -6.91
N GLY A 71 -6.51 -7.05 -5.77
CA GLY A 71 -7.50 -7.61 -4.88
C GLY A 71 -8.88 -7.72 -5.52
N LEU A 72 -9.32 -6.66 -6.22
CA LEU A 72 -10.57 -6.65 -6.96
C LEU A 72 -10.57 -7.69 -8.09
N GLN A 73 -9.45 -7.82 -8.82
CA GLN A 73 -9.30 -8.84 -9.86
C GLN A 73 -9.46 -10.25 -9.29
N GLN A 74 -8.86 -10.51 -8.13
CA GLN A 74 -8.95 -11.80 -7.45
C GLN A 74 -10.37 -12.08 -6.91
N LEU A 75 -11.06 -11.06 -6.40
CA LEU A 75 -12.44 -11.15 -5.97
C LEU A 75 -13.36 -11.45 -7.16
N ILE A 76 -13.23 -10.72 -8.27
CA ILE A 76 -14.00 -10.94 -9.51
C ILE A 76 -13.81 -12.39 -9.98
N PHE A 77 -12.57 -12.88 -10.03
CA PHE A 77 -12.29 -14.26 -10.43
C PHE A 77 -13.02 -15.30 -9.56
N TRP A 78 -13.17 -15.08 -8.26
CA TRP A 78 -13.90 -16.03 -7.41
C TRP A 78 -15.40 -16.11 -7.69
N TRP A 79 -16.00 -15.04 -8.18
CA TRP A 79 -17.43 -14.98 -8.48
C TRP A 79 -17.75 -15.34 -9.92
N PHE A 80 -16.92 -14.87 -10.86
CA PHE A 80 -17.17 -14.96 -12.30
C PHE A 80 -16.31 -16.01 -13.00
N GLY A 81 -15.30 -16.58 -12.32
CA GLY A 81 -14.36 -17.51 -12.92
C GLY A 81 -13.37 -16.80 -13.85
N ASP A 82 -12.91 -17.53 -14.87
CA ASP A 82 -11.96 -17.00 -15.85
C ASP A 82 -12.68 -16.12 -16.88
N TYR A 83 -12.06 -14.99 -17.23
CA TYR A 83 -12.63 -14.01 -18.16
C TYR A 83 -11.55 -13.45 -19.09
N PRO A 84 -11.90 -13.08 -20.33
CA PRO A 84 -10.93 -12.61 -21.31
C PRO A 84 -10.24 -11.33 -20.83
N GLY A 85 -8.92 -11.23 -21.05
CA GLY A 85 -8.13 -10.06 -20.62
C GLY A 85 -7.60 -10.13 -19.18
N ARG A 86 -7.91 -11.20 -18.43
CA ARG A 86 -7.52 -11.33 -17.01
C ARG A 86 -6.01 -11.32 -16.82
N ASP A 87 -5.27 -12.00 -17.68
CA ASP A 87 -3.82 -12.14 -17.54
C ASP A 87 -3.09 -10.83 -17.88
N GLU A 88 -3.59 -10.10 -18.86
CA GLU A 88 -3.13 -8.77 -19.25
C GLU A 88 -3.38 -7.77 -18.12
N LEU A 89 -4.60 -7.74 -17.56
CA LEU A 89 -4.92 -6.88 -16.42
C LEU A 89 -4.04 -7.19 -15.21
N ARG A 90 -3.78 -8.47 -14.96
CA ARG A 90 -2.90 -8.92 -13.87
C ARG A 90 -1.48 -8.42 -14.07
N ALA A 91 -0.94 -8.58 -15.28
CA ALA A 91 0.40 -8.14 -15.62
C ALA A 91 0.53 -6.62 -15.47
N VAL A 92 -0.47 -5.84 -15.91
CA VAL A 92 -0.52 -4.39 -15.74
C VAL A 92 -0.56 -4.00 -14.26
N ALA A 93 -1.41 -4.65 -13.47
CA ALA A 93 -1.54 -4.36 -12.04
C ALA A 93 -0.25 -4.69 -11.26
N TYR A 94 0.40 -5.82 -11.57
CA TYR A 94 1.69 -6.18 -10.98
C TYR A 94 2.81 -5.23 -11.41
N SER A 95 2.83 -4.81 -12.68
CA SER A 95 3.80 -3.82 -13.17
C SER A 95 3.60 -2.47 -12.48
N ALA A 96 2.35 -2.03 -12.30
CA ALA A 96 2.04 -0.80 -11.58
C ALA A 96 2.49 -0.87 -10.11
N LEU A 97 2.28 -2.01 -9.44
CA LEU A 97 2.76 -2.21 -8.06
C LEU A 97 4.28 -2.19 -8.00
N ALA A 98 4.96 -2.87 -8.92
CA ALA A 98 6.42 -2.91 -8.98
C ALA A 98 7.02 -1.51 -9.20
N LEU A 99 6.44 -0.73 -10.14
CA LEU A 99 6.85 0.65 -10.39
C LEU A 99 6.59 1.56 -9.20
N ALA A 100 5.44 1.41 -8.52
CA ALA A 100 5.14 2.16 -7.31
C ALA A 100 6.16 1.86 -6.19
N MET A 101 6.57 0.59 -6.04
CA MET A 101 7.60 0.19 -5.07
C MET A 101 8.97 0.73 -5.44
N LEU A 102 9.36 0.64 -6.71
CA LEU A 102 10.63 1.20 -7.20
C LEU A 102 10.70 2.71 -6.93
N HIS A 103 9.62 3.44 -7.22
CA HIS A 103 9.54 4.86 -6.91
C HIS A 103 9.74 5.14 -5.42
N ARG A 104 9.17 4.33 -4.51
CA ARG A 104 9.40 4.48 -3.05
C ARG A 104 10.86 4.29 -2.67
N VAL A 105 11.53 3.32 -3.27
CA VAL A 105 12.96 3.07 -3.03
C VAL A 105 13.78 4.28 -3.48
N ILE A 106 13.51 4.82 -4.66
CA ILE A 106 14.21 6.00 -5.20
C ILE A 106 13.99 7.22 -4.30
N VAL A 107 12.74 7.52 -3.94
CA VAL A 107 12.42 8.68 -3.07
C VAL A 107 13.08 8.55 -1.70
N LEU A 108 13.08 7.34 -1.13
CA LEU A 108 13.74 7.09 0.15
C LEU A 108 15.25 7.27 0.05
N TRP A 109 15.86 6.75 -1.01
CA TRP A 109 17.29 6.88 -1.27
C TRP A 109 17.71 8.35 -1.38
N ASP A 110 16.97 9.14 -2.15
CA ASP A 110 17.21 10.57 -2.34
C ASP A 110 17.08 11.35 -1.02
N SER A 111 16.06 11.01 -0.23
CA SER A 111 15.85 11.59 1.10
C SER A 111 16.99 11.29 2.09
N GLN A 112 17.68 10.15 1.94
CA GLN A 112 18.80 9.76 2.81
C GLN A 112 20.13 10.43 2.43
N HIS A 113 20.30 10.82 1.16
CA HIS A 113 21.55 11.41 0.66
C HIS A 113 21.52 12.94 0.59
N SER A 114 20.39 13.55 0.94
CA SER A 114 20.25 15.01 1.02
C SER A 114 20.86 15.53 2.33
N ILE A 115 21.91 16.36 2.25
CA ILE A 115 22.55 16.98 3.42
C ILE A 115 21.56 17.96 4.09
N PRO A 116 21.35 17.89 5.41
CA PRO A 116 20.54 18.88 6.12
C PRO A 116 21.07 20.31 5.91
N PRO A 117 20.22 21.29 5.54
CA PRO A 117 20.66 22.66 5.23
C PRO A 117 21.29 23.38 6.43
N ASP A 118 21.01 22.94 7.66
CA ASP A 118 21.64 23.43 8.89
C ASP A 118 23.12 23.04 9.01
N LEU A 119 23.54 21.94 8.39
CA LEU A 119 24.95 21.52 8.35
C LEU A 119 25.74 22.23 7.24
N GLU A 120 25.06 22.63 6.16
CA GLU A 120 25.67 23.35 5.04
C GLU A 120 26.13 24.77 5.47
N HIS A 121 25.37 25.43 6.35
CA HIS A 121 25.75 26.72 6.94
C HIS A 121 26.88 26.61 7.98
N ALA A 122 26.97 25.48 8.70
CA ALA A 122 28.04 25.23 9.65
C ALA A 122 29.39 25.04 8.94
N GLU A 123 29.41 24.27 7.84
CA GLU A 123 30.62 24.04 7.05
C GLU A 123 31.06 25.27 6.24
N ALA A 124 30.12 26.14 5.86
CA ALA A 124 30.42 27.40 5.17
C ALA A 124 30.92 28.51 6.11
N GLY A 125 30.60 28.45 7.40
CA GLY A 125 31.07 29.40 8.41
C GLY A 125 32.46 29.09 8.99
N GLU A 126 32.97 27.88 8.78
CA GLU A 126 34.31 27.44 9.22
C GLU A 126 35.41 27.57 8.15
N ARG A 127 35.08 28.03 6.94
CA ARG A 127 36.04 28.32 5.86
C ARG A 127 36.24 29.82 5.67
#